data_AF-A0A1R4IQ53-F1
#
_entry.id   AF-A0A1R4IQ53-F1
#
_cell.length_a   1.000
_cell.length_b   1.000
_cell.length_c   1.000
_cell.angle_alpha   90.00
_cell.angle_beta   90.00
_cell.angle_gamma   90.00
#
_symmetry.space_group_name_H-M   'P 1'
#
loop_
_entity.id
_entity.type
_entity.pdbx_description
1 polymer ?
#
loop_
_entity_poly.entity_id
_entity_poly.type
_entity_poly.pdbx_seq_one_letter_code
_entity_poly.pdbx_strand_id
1 'polypeptide(L)'
;MEIVIWIALLALVGFLGIGAVLHWREHRFYGGLQFQEKPALDVSVHMGQEGQTHFRQALRELRHALKNDRHEDAAGWVRAARRRGWWLAETAAASEESKVLGTVVRQVASRRARVEEAAVNIEETGAIGSLNAAKGQGGHLDAAHLSGRHAWSEVTDLRRRRIHDRTEEHYRWAVAEIVRIVELHCHDTPTAERLIADAQAPVTEEDLASWVDFEHHLSHWADNKVPHGDRLHPERPPLPAYATDAARKKHLEAARQRELDPGAHGDSPLPSTTTAPHLPTAPSAGRGATVVGNPAGDGWDGHRTLARRREQARGLHQEMTMKVASYDMDFDLQLKYPQFHNRDIPEVRAMDGAARRAADEWDLIESVPDRQLTADDVASYRQAVDAFKQAVLACDARVRLIGDSGISDAELRDLETARGLFRHISDPANPEQLREQYRARLVEVLRRIDSRPGSRVSFTPQGLLALEAGEGAEGSKTP
;
A
#
# COMPACT_ATOMS: atom_id res chain seq x y z
N MET A 1 10.61 44.17 10.40
CA MET A 1 10.40 43.68 9.02
C MET A 1 10.87 42.22 8.88
N GLU A 2 12.09 41.89 9.33
CA GLU A 2 12.68 40.54 9.22
C GLU A 2 11.81 39.38 9.72
N ILE A 3 11.12 39.51 10.86
CA ILE A 3 10.29 38.42 11.41
C ILE A 3 9.18 37.98 10.41
N VAL A 4 8.62 38.92 9.66
CA VAL A 4 7.60 38.62 8.63
C VAL A 4 8.23 37.89 7.44
N ILE A 5 9.48 38.25 7.08
CA ILE A 5 10.24 37.59 6.01
C ILE A 5 10.58 36.15 6.42
N TRP A 6 11.04 35.91 7.65
CA TRP A 6 11.34 34.58 8.17
C TRP A 6 10.12 33.66 8.25
N ILE A 7 8.96 34.18 8.68
CA ILE A 7 7.71 33.42 8.70
C ILE A 7 7.27 33.08 7.27
N ALA A 8 7.38 34.00 6.32
CA ALA A 8 7.09 33.73 4.90
C ALA A 8 8.04 32.68 4.30
N LEU A 9 9.34 32.74 4.62
CA LEU A 9 10.35 31.77 4.16
C LEU A 9 10.09 30.36 4.74
N LEU A 10 9.78 30.25 6.03
CA LEU A 10 9.44 28.96 6.66
C LEU A 10 8.14 28.38 6.10
N ALA A 11 7.12 29.21 5.81
CA ALA A 11 5.90 28.76 5.14
C ALA A 11 6.20 28.25 3.71
N LEU A 12 7.07 28.93 2.97
CA LEU A 12 7.47 28.53 1.61
C LEU A 12 8.25 27.20 1.61
N VAL A 13 9.20 27.03 2.54
CA VAL A 13 9.97 25.80 2.72
C VAL A 13 9.08 24.64 3.17
N GLY A 14 8.10 24.89 4.04
CA GLY A 14 7.09 23.91 4.43
C GLY A 14 6.23 23.45 3.25
N PHE A 15 5.78 24.38 2.39
CA PHE A 15 5.01 24.06 1.19
C PHE A 15 5.82 23.24 0.18
N LEU A 16 7.09 23.62 -0.07
CA LEU A 16 8.00 22.90 -0.95
C LEU A 16 8.38 21.51 -0.40
N GLY A 17 8.60 21.39 0.90
CA GLY A 17 8.90 20.11 1.56
C GLY A 17 7.71 19.14 1.51
N ILE A 18 6.50 19.61 1.78
CA ILE A 18 5.27 18.79 1.66
C ILE A 18 5.05 18.37 0.19
N GLY A 19 5.27 19.29 -0.76
CA GLY A 19 5.22 18.98 -2.19
C GLY A 19 6.24 17.92 -2.62
N ALA A 20 7.49 18.01 -2.15
CA ALA A 20 8.54 17.04 -2.44
C ALA A 20 8.26 15.66 -1.81
N VAL A 21 7.77 15.61 -0.57
CA VAL A 21 7.38 14.35 0.09
C VAL A 21 6.18 13.69 -0.60
N LEU A 22 5.19 14.47 -1.04
CA LEU A 22 4.08 13.97 -1.86
C LEU A 22 4.58 13.43 -3.20
N HIS A 23 5.44 14.17 -3.90
CA HIS A 23 5.97 13.76 -5.20
C HIS A 23 6.89 12.52 -5.11
N TRP A 24 7.68 12.41 -4.04
CA TRP A 24 8.49 11.22 -3.74
C TRP A 24 7.63 10.00 -3.41
N ARG A 25 6.55 10.18 -2.64
CA ARG A 25 5.58 9.10 -2.34
C ARG A 25 4.77 8.70 -3.59
N GLU A 26 4.46 9.65 -4.48
CA GLU A 26 3.88 9.41 -5.80
C GLU A 26 4.85 8.58 -6.68
N HIS A 27 6.11 8.98 -6.84
CA HIS A 27 7.03 8.24 -7.70
C HIS A 27 7.37 6.84 -7.15
N ARG A 28 7.50 6.71 -5.81
CA ARG A 28 7.89 5.45 -5.12
C ARG A 28 6.79 4.39 -5.10
N PHE A 29 5.52 4.77 -5.03
CA PHE A 29 4.40 3.81 -5.04
C PHE A 29 3.69 3.70 -6.39
N TYR A 30 3.72 4.72 -7.26
CA TYR A 30 2.77 4.84 -8.37
C TYR A 30 3.35 4.67 -9.78
N GLY A 31 4.68 4.77 -9.94
CA GLY A 31 5.33 4.75 -11.25
C GLY A 31 5.03 6.00 -12.08
N GLY A 32 5.63 6.09 -13.27
CA GLY A 32 5.58 7.30 -14.13
C GLY A 32 4.25 7.57 -14.82
N LEU A 33 3.15 7.69 -14.07
CA LEU A 33 1.87 8.21 -14.55
C LEU A 33 1.84 9.73 -14.35
N GLN A 34 2.02 10.48 -15.45
CA GLN A 34 1.80 11.93 -15.44
C GLN A 34 0.34 12.24 -15.78
N PHE A 35 -0.38 12.70 -14.77
CA PHE A 35 -1.73 13.28 -14.86
C PHE A 35 -1.68 14.57 -15.70
N GLN A 36 -2.58 14.70 -16.67
CA GLN A 36 -2.78 15.93 -17.44
C GLN A 36 -4.22 16.41 -17.22
N GLU A 37 -4.39 17.73 -17.12
CA GLU A 37 -5.61 18.35 -16.58
C GLU A 37 -5.94 17.86 -15.16
N LYS A 38 -5.08 18.20 -14.19
CA LYS A 38 -5.42 18.02 -12.78
C LYS A 38 -6.66 18.86 -12.44
N PRO A 39 -7.60 18.35 -11.61
CA PRO A 39 -8.65 19.19 -11.06
C PRO A 39 -8.03 20.36 -10.28
N ALA A 40 -8.75 21.47 -10.18
CA ALA A 40 -8.27 22.65 -9.44
C ALA A 40 -7.81 22.25 -8.02
N LEU A 41 -6.78 22.93 -7.50
CA LEU A 41 -6.11 22.51 -6.26
C LEU A 41 -7.12 22.31 -5.11
N ASP A 42 -8.10 23.20 -4.99
CA ASP A 42 -9.16 23.16 -3.99
C ASP A 42 -10.02 21.88 -4.12
N VAL A 43 -10.47 21.55 -5.34
CA VAL A 43 -11.18 20.31 -5.67
C VAL A 43 -10.32 19.09 -5.29
N SER A 44 -9.03 19.10 -5.61
CA SER A 44 -8.12 18.00 -5.26
C SER A 44 -7.98 17.81 -3.74
N VAL A 45 -8.00 18.89 -2.95
CA VAL A 45 -7.99 18.84 -1.48
C VAL A 45 -9.33 18.29 -0.94
N HIS A 46 -10.44 18.64 -1.60
CA HIS A 46 -11.77 18.14 -1.27
C HIS A 46 -11.92 16.63 -1.53
N MET A 47 -11.38 16.11 -2.63
CA MET A 47 -11.36 14.67 -2.98
C MET A 47 -10.74 13.76 -1.91
N GLY A 48 -9.74 14.25 -1.15
CA GLY A 48 -9.09 13.50 -0.07
C GLY A 48 -8.03 12.45 -0.52
N GLN A 49 -6.99 12.27 0.30
CA GLN A 49 -5.80 11.50 -0.08
C GLN A 49 -6.05 9.99 -0.25
N GLU A 50 -6.88 9.37 0.60
CA GLU A 50 -7.15 7.93 0.51
C GLU A 50 -7.96 7.61 -0.76
N GLY A 51 -9.05 8.33 -1.04
CA GLY A 51 -9.83 8.15 -2.28
C GLY A 51 -8.95 8.27 -3.54
N GLN A 52 -8.10 9.30 -3.60
CA GLN A 52 -7.14 9.44 -4.71
C GLN A 52 -6.19 8.25 -4.81
N THR A 53 -5.70 7.73 -3.68
CA THR A 53 -4.80 6.57 -3.63
C THR A 53 -5.43 5.34 -4.26
N HIS A 54 -6.69 5.02 -3.95
CA HIS A 54 -7.37 3.82 -4.47
C HIS A 54 -7.89 3.98 -5.90
N PHE A 55 -8.30 5.18 -6.32
CA PHE A 55 -8.58 5.46 -7.74
C PHE A 55 -7.29 5.28 -8.57
N ARG A 56 -6.19 5.90 -8.14
CA ARG A 56 -4.87 5.73 -8.77
C ARG A 56 -4.46 4.26 -8.82
N GLN A 57 -4.62 3.49 -7.74
CA GLN A 57 -4.33 2.05 -7.71
C GLN A 57 -5.04 1.32 -8.86
N ALA A 58 -6.34 1.54 -9.07
CA ALA A 58 -7.08 0.94 -10.18
C ALA A 58 -6.49 1.32 -11.55
N LEU A 59 -6.05 2.57 -11.76
CA LEU A 59 -5.37 2.97 -12.99
C LEU A 59 -4.01 2.27 -13.22
N ARG A 60 -3.23 1.95 -12.16
CA ARG A 60 -2.00 1.14 -12.34
C ARG A 60 -2.31 -0.32 -12.66
N GLU A 61 -3.36 -0.88 -12.05
CA GLU A 61 -3.77 -2.25 -12.31
C GLU A 61 -4.35 -2.40 -13.73
N LEU A 62 -5.17 -1.44 -14.19
CA LEU A 62 -5.60 -1.31 -15.59
C LEU A 62 -4.39 -1.27 -16.55
N ARG A 63 -3.42 -0.38 -16.29
CA ARG A 63 -2.16 -0.31 -17.05
C ARG A 63 -1.41 -1.64 -17.05
N HIS A 64 -1.38 -2.36 -15.94
CA HIS A 64 -0.70 -3.65 -15.85
C HIS A 64 -1.50 -4.80 -16.48
N ALA A 65 -2.82 -4.70 -16.58
CA ALA A 65 -3.64 -5.62 -17.37
C ALA A 65 -3.35 -5.42 -18.87
N LEU A 66 -3.43 -4.18 -19.35
CA LEU A 66 -3.17 -3.80 -20.74
C LEU A 66 -1.75 -4.17 -21.19
N LYS A 67 -0.71 -3.89 -20.39
CA LYS A 67 0.69 -4.22 -20.71
C LYS A 67 1.03 -5.71 -20.80
N ASN A 68 0.14 -6.59 -20.36
CA ASN A 68 0.32 -8.04 -20.40
C ASN A 68 -0.84 -8.71 -21.18
N ASP A 69 -1.52 -7.96 -22.05
CA ASP A 69 -2.62 -8.42 -22.92
C ASP A 69 -3.78 -9.12 -22.19
N ARG A 70 -4.00 -8.76 -20.90
CA ARG A 70 -5.10 -9.29 -20.07
C ARG A 70 -6.36 -8.45 -20.26
N HIS A 71 -7.00 -8.58 -21.41
CA HIS A 71 -8.14 -7.73 -21.80
C HIS A 71 -9.37 -7.85 -20.88
N GLU A 72 -9.65 -9.05 -20.34
CA GLU A 72 -10.75 -9.26 -19.38
C GLU A 72 -10.49 -8.55 -18.05
N ASP A 73 -9.27 -8.68 -17.50
CA ASP A 73 -8.83 -7.94 -16.32
C ASP A 73 -8.87 -6.42 -16.59
N ALA A 74 -8.50 -5.97 -17.79
CA ALA A 74 -8.56 -4.55 -18.14
C ALA A 74 -10.01 -4.01 -18.09
N ALA A 75 -11.00 -4.74 -18.61
CA ALA A 75 -12.41 -4.36 -18.52
C ALA A 75 -12.91 -4.31 -17.07
N GLY A 76 -12.51 -5.28 -16.22
CA GLY A 76 -12.83 -5.25 -14.80
C GLY A 76 -12.17 -4.09 -14.05
N TRP A 77 -10.93 -3.72 -14.41
CA TRP A 77 -10.25 -2.56 -13.85
C TRP A 77 -10.80 -1.22 -14.35
N VAL A 78 -11.36 -1.14 -15.56
CA VAL A 78 -12.16 0.02 -16.01
C VAL A 78 -13.40 0.19 -15.12
N ARG A 79 -14.17 -0.87 -14.86
CA ARG A 79 -15.35 -0.79 -13.94
C ARG A 79 -14.95 -0.35 -12.53
N ALA A 80 -13.90 -0.95 -11.95
CA ALA A 80 -13.39 -0.55 -10.65
C ALA A 80 -12.88 0.90 -10.61
N ALA A 81 -12.25 1.39 -11.70
CA ALA A 81 -11.81 2.77 -11.81
C ALA A 81 -12.99 3.75 -11.95
N ARG A 82 -14.03 3.42 -12.74
CA ARG A 82 -15.28 4.21 -12.84
C ARG A 82 -15.91 4.40 -11.47
N ARG A 83 -16.19 3.32 -10.74
CA ARG A 83 -16.76 3.36 -9.38
C ARG A 83 -15.95 4.20 -8.41
N ARG A 84 -14.63 3.97 -8.33
CA ARG A 84 -13.73 4.72 -7.43
C ARG A 84 -13.59 6.18 -7.82
N GLY A 85 -13.62 6.49 -9.12
CA GLY A 85 -13.65 7.85 -9.65
C GLY A 85 -14.93 8.59 -9.28
N TRP A 86 -16.08 7.92 -9.32
CA TRP A 86 -17.36 8.48 -8.89
C TRP A 86 -17.39 8.81 -7.40
N TRP A 87 -16.98 7.87 -6.53
CA TRP A 87 -16.86 8.13 -5.09
C TRP A 87 -15.92 9.31 -4.78
N LEU A 88 -14.85 9.48 -5.57
CA LEU A 88 -13.92 10.60 -5.44
C LEU A 88 -14.59 11.95 -5.79
N ALA A 89 -15.37 11.96 -6.86
CA ALA A 89 -16.14 13.13 -7.31
C ALA A 89 -17.27 13.48 -6.32
N GLU A 90 -17.99 12.49 -5.80
CA GLU A 90 -19.00 12.63 -4.74
C GLU A 90 -18.36 13.28 -3.49
N THR A 91 -17.19 12.80 -3.12
CA THR A 91 -16.41 13.31 -1.98
C THR A 91 -16.00 14.78 -2.17
N ALA A 92 -15.65 15.18 -3.40
CA ALA A 92 -15.34 16.56 -3.73
C ALA A 92 -16.58 17.46 -3.61
N ALA A 93 -17.65 17.12 -4.35
CA ALA A 93 -18.90 17.89 -4.38
C ALA A 93 -19.54 18.03 -2.99
N ALA A 94 -19.54 16.95 -2.19
CA ALA A 94 -20.02 16.98 -0.80
C ALA A 94 -19.20 17.91 0.10
N SER A 95 -17.88 18.00 -0.11
CA SER A 95 -16.98 18.85 0.68
C SER A 95 -17.10 20.34 0.33
N GLU A 96 -17.44 20.66 -0.92
CA GLU A 96 -17.69 22.03 -1.36
C GLU A 96 -19.05 22.58 -0.86
N GLU A 97 -20.09 21.76 -0.80
CA GLU A 97 -21.41 22.18 -0.27
C GLU A 97 -21.42 22.22 1.26
N SER A 98 -20.68 21.32 1.95
CA SER A 98 -20.59 21.33 3.42
C SER A 98 -19.32 20.67 3.96
N LYS A 99 -18.59 21.41 4.81
CA LYS A 99 -17.42 20.88 5.55
C LYS A 99 -17.77 19.66 6.41
N VAL A 100 -18.98 19.60 6.98
CA VAL A 100 -19.43 18.45 7.78
C VAL A 100 -19.68 17.26 6.87
N LEU A 101 -20.49 17.44 5.82
CA LEU A 101 -20.84 16.37 4.87
C LEU A 101 -19.58 15.80 4.21
N GLY A 102 -18.70 16.64 3.67
CA GLY A 102 -17.43 16.21 3.08
C GLY A 102 -16.44 15.58 4.06
N THR A 103 -16.54 15.85 5.36
CA THR A 103 -15.74 15.11 6.35
C THR A 103 -16.26 13.68 6.52
N VAL A 104 -17.58 13.52 6.59
CA VAL A 104 -18.22 12.20 6.74
C VAL A 104 -18.13 11.38 5.45
N VAL A 105 -18.33 11.98 4.29
CA VAL A 105 -18.17 11.30 2.98
C VAL A 105 -16.72 10.87 2.76
N ARG A 106 -15.72 11.71 3.11
CA ARG A 106 -14.30 11.28 3.13
C ARG A 106 -14.05 10.09 4.06
N GLN A 107 -14.70 10.06 5.22
CA GLN A 107 -14.59 8.92 6.14
C GLN A 107 -15.23 7.66 5.55
N VAL A 108 -16.38 7.75 4.88
CA VAL A 108 -17.00 6.62 4.16
C VAL A 108 -16.08 6.12 3.05
N ALA A 109 -15.59 7.00 2.17
CA ALA A 109 -14.67 6.66 1.08
C ALA A 109 -13.38 5.99 1.60
N SER A 110 -12.79 6.53 2.69
CA SER A 110 -11.66 5.94 3.42
C SER A 110 -11.94 4.52 3.92
N ARG A 111 -13.12 4.27 4.50
CA ARG A 111 -13.47 2.93 5.01
C ARG A 111 -13.82 1.96 3.89
N ARG A 112 -14.54 2.39 2.83
CA ARG A 112 -14.83 1.58 1.63
C ARG A 112 -13.51 1.03 1.07
N ALA A 113 -12.56 1.92 0.83
CA ALA A 113 -11.21 1.63 0.37
C ALA A 113 -10.47 0.59 1.23
N ARG A 114 -10.47 0.75 2.56
CA ARG A 114 -9.79 -0.17 3.49
C ARG A 114 -10.45 -1.54 3.58
N VAL A 115 -11.77 -1.62 3.49
CA VAL A 115 -12.47 -2.92 3.43
C VAL A 115 -12.26 -3.57 2.06
N GLU A 116 -12.26 -2.80 0.96
CA GLU A 116 -11.97 -3.30 -0.40
C GLU A 116 -10.54 -3.85 -0.50
N GLU A 117 -9.55 -3.14 0.06
CA GLU A 117 -8.17 -3.62 0.16
C GLU A 117 -8.06 -4.89 1.00
N ALA A 118 -8.68 -4.93 2.19
CA ALA A 118 -8.73 -6.15 3.00
C ALA A 118 -9.41 -7.30 2.23
N ALA A 119 -10.56 -7.07 1.58
CA ALA A 119 -11.31 -8.09 0.85
C ALA A 119 -10.62 -8.58 -0.45
N VAL A 120 -9.65 -7.84 -0.98
CA VAL A 120 -8.76 -8.32 -2.05
C VAL A 120 -7.56 -9.10 -1.49
N ASN A 121 -7.16 -8.86 -0.23
CA ASN A 121 -5.88 -9.31 0.36
C ASN A 121 -5.98 -10.49 1.35
N ILE A 122 -7.05 -11.30 1.34
CA ILE A 122 -7.21 -12.38 2.35
C ILE A 122 -7.08 -13.77 1.73
N GLU A 123 -6.29 -14.62 2.40
CA GLU A 123 -6.10 -16.07 2.21
C GLU A 123 -5.41 -16.56 0.93
N GLU A 124 -5.60 -15.95 -0.23
CA GLU A 124 -5.12 -16.54 -1.51
C GLU A 124 -4.08 -15.70 -2.25
N THR A 125 -3.96 -14.41 -1.96
CA THR A 125 -3.10 -13.48 -2.71
C THR A 125 -1.68 -13.30 -2.14
N GLY A 126 -1.37 -13.92 -0.99
CA GLY A 126 -0.05 -13.85 -0.35
C GLY A 126 0.30 -12.48 0.25
N ALA A 127 -0.69 -11.63 0.51
CA ALA A 127 -0.54 -10.31 1.12
C ALA A 127 -1.13 -10.29 2.54
N ILE A 128 -0.69 -9.33 3.36
CA ILE A 128 -1.11 -9.20 4.77
C ILE A 128 -2.59 -8.81 4.85
N GLY A 129 -3.40 -9.74 5.38
CA GLY A 129 -4.81 -9.53 5.66
C GLY A 129 -5.40 -10.74 6.38
N SER A 130 -5.54 -10.67 7.71
CA SER A 130 -6.32 -11.69 8.42
C SER A 130 -7.82 -11.41 8.29
N LEU A 131 -8.63 -12.47 8.24
CA LEU A 131 -10.09 -12.38 8.33
C LEU A 131 -10.57 -11.60 9.58
N ASN A 132 -9.75 -11.54 10.65
CA ASN A 132 -10.03 -10.71 11.83
C ASN A 132 -9.85 -9.21 11.56
N ALA A 133 -8.80 -8.83 10.83
CA ALA A 133 -8.57 -7.43 10.43
C ALA A 133 -9.67 -6.93 9.48
N ALA A 134 -10.13 -7.80 8.57
CA ALA A 134 -11.26 -7.54 7.68
C ALA A 134 -12.52 -7.18 8.47
N LYS A 135 -12.93 -8.05 9.41
CA LYS A 135 -14.08 -7.83 10.30
C LYS A 135 -13.98 -6.54 11.11
N GLY A 136 -12.77 -6.17 11.54
CA GLY A 136 -12.54 -4.87 12.17
C GLY A 136 -12.84 -3.69 11.25
N GLN A 137 -12.46 -3.76 9.98
CA GLN A 137 -12.77 -2.71 9.01
C GLN A 137 -14.24 -2.72 8.56
N GLY A 138 -14.90 -3.88 8.46
CA GLY A 138 -16.34 -4.01 8.15
C GLY A 138 -17.20 -3.22 9.13
N GLY A 139 -17.08 -3.50 10.43
CA GLY A 139 -17.76 -2.72 11.47
C GLY A 139 -17.41 -1.22 11.49
N HIS A 140 -16.21 -0.82 11.05
CA HIS A 140 -15.85 0.60 10.89
C HIS A 140 -16.49 1.24 9.65
N LEU A 141 -16.70 0.48 8.57
CA LEU A 141 -17.40 0.93 7.37
C LEU A 141 -18.90 1.12 7.66
N ASP A 142 -19.54 0.15 8.31
CA ASP A 142 -20.94 0.25 8.73
C ASP A 142 -21.19 1.46 9.65
N ALA A 143 -20.29 1.71 10.61
CA ALA A 143 -20.34 2.90 11.46
C ALA A 143 -20.17 4.21 10.66
N ALA A 144 -19.28 4.23 9.66
CA ALA A 144 -19.13 5.39 8.78
C ALA A 144 -20.38 5.62 7.91
N HIS A 145 -21.01 4.56 7.39
CA HIS A 145 -22.29 4.65 6.67
C HIS A 145 -23.45 5.11 7.54
N LEU A 146 -23.47 4.74 8.83
CA LEU A 146 -24.47 5.25 9.77
C LEU A 146 -24.34 6.78 9.93
N SER A 147 -23.12 7.26 10.19
CA SER A 147 -22.83 8.71 10.24
C SER A 147 -23.12 9.42 8.92
N GLY A 148 -22.80 8.78 7.79
CA GLY A 148 -23.08 9.28 6.43
C GLY A 148 -24.57 9.47 6.19
N ARG A 149 -25.39 8.46 6.51
CA ARG A 149 -26.85 8.53 6.39
C ARG A 149 -27.45 9.62 7.28
N HIS A 150 -26.95 9.80 8.50
CA HIS A 150 -27.38 10.89 9.37
C HIS A 150 -27.06 12.26 8.75
N ALA A 151 -25.82 12.49 8.32
CA ALA A 151 -25.41 13.74 7.68
C ALA A 151 -26.23 14.02 6.41
N TRP A 152 -26.50 13.00 5.58
CA TRP A 152 -27.32 13.11 4.38
C TRP A 152 -28.82 13.34 4.66
N SER A 153 -29.35 12.91 5.81
CA SER A 153 -30.75 13.17 6.18
C SER A 153 -31.04 14.65 6.46
N GLU A 154 -30.02 15.42 6.86
CA GLU A 154 -30.10 16.87 7.10
C GLU A 154 -29.95 17.70 5.81
N VAL A 155 -29.63 17.07 4.67
CA VAL A 155 -29.43 17.73 3.37
C VAL A 155 -30.76 17.82 2.62
N THR A 156 -31.15 19.04 2.22
CA THR A 156 -32.37 19.28 1.42
C THR A 156 -32.22 18.78 -0.02
N ASP A 157 -33.32 18.44 -0.70
CA ASP A 157 -33.26 17.86 -2.05
C ASP A 157 -32.60 18.80 -3.09
N LEU A 158 -32.77 20.12 -2.93
CA LEU A 158 -32.07 21.12 -3.75
C LEU A 158 -30.55 21.11 -3.53
N ARG A 159 -30.07 20.71 -2.35
CA ARG A 159 -28.65 20.49 -2.09
C ARG A 159 -28.20 19.13 -2.65
N ARG A 160 -28.99 18.08 -2.48
CA ARG A 160 -28.69 16.73 -3.04
C ARG A 160 -28.48 16.80 -4.56
N ARG A 161 -29.37 17.49 -5.29
CA ARG A 161 -29.22 17.72 -6.74
C ARG A 161 -27.93 18.46 -7.07
N ARG A 162 -27.64 19.59 -6.41
CA ARG A 162 -26.39 20.34 -6.64
C ARG A 162 -25.12 19.54 -6.33
N ILE A 163 -25.15 18.63 -5.36
CA ILE A 163 -24.02 17.71 -5.11
C ILE A 163 -23.90 16.69 -6.24
N HIS A 164 -25.02 16.14 -6.74
CA HIS A 164 -25.03 15.22 -7.88
C HIS A 164 -24.53 15.89 -9.16
N ASP A 165 -25.04 17.07 -9.53
CA ASP A 165 -24.62 17.84 -10.72
C ASP A 165 -23.09 18.10 -10.71
N ARG A 166 -22.53 18.46 -9.54
CA ARG A 166 -21.09 18.64 -9.35
C ARG A 166 -20.30 17.33 -9.30
N THR A 167 -20.93 16.24 -8.86
CA THR A 167 -20.33 14.91 -8.92
C THR A 167 -20.11 14.51 -10.37
N GLU A 168 -21.08 14.73 -11.26
CA GLU A 168 -20.89 14.52 -12.70
C GLU A 168 -19.77 15.39 -13.28
N GLU A 169 -19.71 16.68 -12.91
CA GLU A 169 -18.67 17.60 -13.35
C GLU A 169 -17.26 17.10 -12.96
N HIS A 170 -17.06 16.78 -11.68
CA HIS A 170 -15.79 16.25 -11.16
C HIS A 170 -15.46 14.86 -11.67
N TYR A 171 -16.48 14.05 -12.01
CA TYR A 171 -16.29 12.69 -12.52
C TYR A 171 -15.72 12.67 -13.96
N ARG A 172 -15.98 13.71 -14.78
CA ARG A 172 -15.38 13.83 -16.13
C ARG A 172 -13.86 13.76 -16.12
N TRP A 173 -13.22 14.30 -15.08
CA TRP A 173 -11.76 14.16 -14.88
C TRP A 173 -11.34 12.69 -14.70
N ALA A 174 -12.08 11.92 -13.89
CA ALA A 174 -11.78 10.51 -13.67
C ALA A 174 -11.95 9.69 -14.96
N VAL A 175 -12.99 9.98 -15.75
CA VAL A 175 -13.21 9.38 -17.07
C VAL A 175 -12.04 9.68 -18.02
N ALA A 176 -11.59 10.93 -18.10
CA ALA A 176 -10.47 11.34 -18.95
C ALA A 176 -9.17 10.60 -18.59
N GLU A 177 -8.86 10.43 -17.30
CA GLU A 177 -7.70 9.65 -16.84
C GLU A 177 -7.82 8.16 -17.16
N ILE A 178 -9.01 7.55 -17.10
CA ILE A 178 -9.21 6.15 -17.51
C ILE A 178 -8.96 6.00 -19.02
N VAL A 179 -9.59 6.85 -19.84
CA VAL A 179 -9.44 6.86 -21.31
C VAL A 179 -7.97 6.99 -21.71
N ARG A 180 -7.26 7.96 -21.12
CA ARG A 180 -5.82 8.18 -21.33
C ARG A 180 -4.97 6.94 -21.05
N ILE A 181 -5.28 6.18 -20.00
CA ILE A 181 -4.56 4.92 -19.70
C ILE A 181 -4.79 3.87 -20.79
N VAL A 182 -6.02 3.79 -21.31
CA VAL A 182 -6.36 2.88 -22.42
C VAL A 182 -5.62 3.30 -23.69
N GLU A 183 -5.72 4.57 -24.11
CA GLU A 183 -5.05 5.10 -25.31
C GLU A 183 -3.53 4.91 -25.29
N LEU A 184 -2.88 5.10 -24.15
CA LEU A 184 -1.43 5.00 -24.02
C LEU A 184 -0.91 3.55 -23.96
N HIS A 185 -1.74 2.57 -23.62
CA HIS A 185 -1.29 1.22 -23.25
C HIS A 185 -2.08 0.06 -23.88
N CYS A 186 -3.19 0.31 -24.56
CA CYS A 186 -3.89 -0.69 -25.36
C CYS A 186 -3.45 -0.57 -26.82
N HIS A 187 -2.70 -1.56 -27.32
CA HIS A 187 -2.23 -1.57 -28.71
C HIS A 187 -3.22 -2.20 -29.71
N ASP A 188 -4.26 -2.88 -29.21
CA ASP A 188 -5.35 -3.43 -30.02
C ASP A 188 -6.49 -2.42 -30.15
N THR A 189 -6.71 -1.88 -31.36
CA THR A 189 -7.70 -0.82 -31.60
C THR A 189 -9.14 -1.21 -31.22
N PRO A 190 -9.68 -2.38 -31.62
CA PRO A 190 -11.04 -2.77 -31.25
C PRO A 190 -11.26 -2.98 -29.74
N THR A 191 -10.22 -3.37 -29.00
CA THR A 191 -10.30 -3.43 -27.54
C THR A 191 -10.14 -2.05 -26.90
N ALA A 192 -9.29 -1.18 -27.44
CA ALA A 192 -9.16 0.20 -26.99
C ALA A 192 -10.48 0.97 -27.14
N GLU A 193 -11.12 0.92 -28.31
CA GLU A 193 -12.42 1.54 -28.59
C GLU A 193 -13.50 1.08 -27.60
N ARG A 194 -13.56 -0.22 -27.30
CA ARG A 194 -14.51 -0.81 -26.35
C ARG A 194 -14.27 -0.33 -24.92
N LEU A 195 -13.03 -0.37 -24.45
CA LEU A 195 -12.66 0.07 -23.09
C LEU A 195 -12.84 1.59 -22.89
N ILE A 196 -12.65 2.38 -23.97
CA ILE A 196 -12.94 3.82 -23.97
C ILE A 196 -14.46 4.06 -23.90
N ALA A 197 -15.26 3.32 -24.68
CA ALA A 197 -16.72 3.40 -24.62
C ALA A 197 -17.26 3.00 -23.23
N ASP A 198 -16.74 1.92 -22.64
CA ASP A 198 -17.06 1.49 -21.27
C ASP A 198 -16.71 2.57 -20.24
N ALA A 199 -15.54 3.23 -20.38
CA ALA A 199 -15.11 4.31 -19.49
C ALA A 199 -15.99 5.57 -19.62
N GLN A 200 -16.36 5.94 -20.84
CA GLN A 200 -17.15 7.13 -21.18
C GLN A 200 -18.66 6.95 -21.01
N ALA A 201 -19.15 5.71 -20.84
CA ALA A 201 -20.55 5.45 -20.58
C ALA A 201 -21.07 6.29 -19.39
N PRO A 202 -22.29 6.87 -19.48
CA PRO A 202 -22.88 7.61 -18.38
C PRO A 202 -23.04 6.70 -17.15
N VAL A 203 -22.97 7.28 -15.96
CA VAL A 203 -23.28 6.54 -14.72
C VAL A 203 -24.79 6.53 -14.56
N THR A 204 -25.38 5.35 -14.55
CA THR A 204 -26.83 5.15 -14.44
C THR A 204 -27.24 4.88 -13.00
N GLU A 205 -28.54 5.01 -12.70
CA GLU A 205 -29.09 4.56 -11.41
C GLU A 205 -28.87 3.06 -11.15
N GLU A 206 -28.73 2.26 -12.21
CA GLU A 206 -28.38 0.83 -12.11
C GLU A 206 -26.91 0.63 -11.71
N ASP A 207 -25.97 1.40 -12.27
CA ASP A 207 -24.57 1.43 -11.80
C ASP A 207 -24.51 1.81 -10.31
N LEU A 208 -25.22 2.87 -9.91
CA LEU A 208 -25.25 3.33 -8.51
C LEU A 208 -25.84 2.28 -7.56
N ALA A 209 -26.93 1.61 -7.95
CA ALA A 209 -27.51 0.52 -7.18
C ALA A 209 -26.56 -0.68 -7.07
N SER A 210 -25.91 -1.07 -8.17
CA SER A 210 -24.90 -2.13 -8.24
C SER A 210 -23.69 -1.85 -7.34
N TRP A 211 -23.26 -0.58 -7.25
CA TRP A 211 -22.17 -0.17 -6.36
C TRP A 211 -22.57 -0.18 -4.88
N VAL A 212 -23.81 0.17 -4.55
CA VAL A 212 -24.33 0.05 -3.18
C VAL A 212 -24.48 -1.42 -2.77
N ASP A 213 -24.94 -2.29 -3.68
CA ASP A 213 -25.00 -3.74 -3.44
C ASP A 213 -23.59 -4.34 -3.26
N PHE A 214 -22.62 -3.90 -4.05
CA PHE A 214 -21.22 -4.26 -3.88
C PHE A 214 -20.68 -3.86 -2.51
N GLU A 215 -20.96 -2.64 -2.04
CA GLU A 215 -20.56 -2.16 -0.72
C GLU A 215 -21.19 -2.99 0.40
N HIS A 216 -22.45 -3.41 0.25
CA HIS A 216 -23.13 -4.29 1.20
C HIS A 216 -22.49 -5.67 1.26
N HIS A 217 -22.27 -6.30 0.10
CA HIS A 217 -21.57 -7.58 -0.02
C HIS A 217 -20.15 -7.50 0.54
N LEU A 218 -19.44 -6.39 0.30
CA LEU A 218 -18.10 -6.14 0.78
C LEU A 218 -18.03 -6.09 2.32
N SER A 219 -18.97 -5.40 2.97
CA SER A 219 -19.08 -5.40 4.44
C SER A 219 -19.43 -6.80 4.97
N HIS A 220 -20.43 -7.47 4.37
CA HIS A 220 -20.83 -8.84 4.71
C HIS A 220 -19.66 -9.84 4.61
N TRP A 221 -18.86 -9.80 3.53
CA TRP A 221 -17.70 -10.68 3.35
C TRP A 221 -16.62 -10.45 4.40
N ALA A 222 -16.41 -9.20 4.82
CA ALA A 222 -15.47 -8.85 5.88
C ALA A 222 -15.93 -9.36 7.25
N ASP A 223 -17.20 -9.17 7.58
CA ASP A 223 -17.79 -9.54 8.87
C ASP A 223 -17.97 -11.04 9.07
N ASN A 224 -18.43 -11.74 8.02
CA ASN A 224 -18.63 -13.19 7.98
C ASN A 224 -17.41 -13.95 7.50
N LYS A 225 -16.30 -13.26 7.21
CA LYS A 225 -15.01 -13.88 6.88
C LYS A 225 -15.08 -14.84 5.69
N VAL A 226 -15.87 -14.49 4.67
CA VAL A 226 -16.04 -15.30 3.46
C VAL A 226 -14.69 -15.41 2.73
N PRO A 227 -14.15 -16.58 2.37
CA PRO A 227 -12.86 -16.70 1.69
C PRO A 227 -12.81 -16.00 0.31
N HIS A 228 -11.62 -15.60 -0.14
CA HIS A 228 -11.48 -14.79 -1.37
C HIS A 228 -11.94 -15.50 -2.66
N GLY A 229 -11.80 -16.82 -2.75
CA GLY A 229 -12.39 -17.60 -3.85
C GLY A 229 -13.91 -17.43 -3.94
N ASP A 230 -14.60 -17.35 -2.79
CA ASP A 230 -16.05 -17.45 -2.68
C ASP A 230 -16.78 -16.09 -2.78
N ARG A 231 -16.03 -14.97 -2.79
CA ARG A 231 -16.54 -13.58 -2.84
C ARG A 231 -17.03 -13.16 -4.24
N LEU A 232 -18.09 -13.76 -4.78
CA LEU A 232 -18.51 -13.54 -6.17
C LEU A 232 -19.47 -12.34 -6.34
N HIS A 233 -19.03 -11.26 -7.01
CA HIS A 233 -19.87 -10.10 -7.35
C HIS A 233 -19.41 -9.43 -8.67
N PRO A 234 -20.29 -8.95 -9.57
CA PRO A 234 -19.91 -8.37 -10.86
C PRO A 234 -18.97 -7.13 -10.76
N GLU A 235 -19.21 -6.30 -9.75
CA GLU A 235 -18.40 -5.11 -9.44
C GLU A 235 -17.07 -5.39 -8.72
N ARG A 236 -16.79 -6.63 -8.34
CA ARG A 236 -15.54 -6.99 -7.67
C ARG A 236 -14.35 -6.65 -8.60
N PRO A 237 -13.32 -5.91 -8.12
CA PRO A 237 -12.11 -5.70 -8.89
C PRO A 237 -11.44 -7.05 -9.22
N PRO A 238 -10.82 -7.19 -10.42
CA PRO A 238 -10.01 -8.36 -10.72
C PRO A 238 -8.83 -8.52 -9.75
N LEU A 239 -8.18 -9.68 -9.82
CA LEU A 239 -6.99 -9.94 -9.00
C LEU A 239 -5.83 -8.98 -9.37
N PRO A 240 -5.24 -8.27 -8.39
CA PRO A 240 -4.18 -7.29 -8.62
C PRO A 240 -2.92 -7.95 -9.20
N ALA A 241 -2.06 -7.17 -9.84
CA ALA A 241 -0.87 -7.60 -10.58
C ALA A 241 0.00 -8.64 -9.84
N TYR A 242 0.20 -8.44 -8.54
CA TYR A 242 1.04 -9.27 -7.69
C TYR A 242 0.41 -10.60 -7.25
N ALA A 243 -0.88 -10.83 -7.53
CA ALA A 243 -1.54 -12.09 -7.21
C ALA A 243 -0.94 -13.25 -8.00
N THR A 244 -0.74 -14.38 -7.31
CA THR A 244 -0.12 -15.58 -7.87
C THR A 244 -0.99 -16.25 -8.93
N ASP A 245 -0.37 -17.00 -9.84
CA ASP A 245 -1.10 -17.76 -10.87
C ASP A 245 -2.06 -18.80 -10.26
N ALA A 246 -1.74 -19.33 -9.08
CA ALA A 246 -2.63 -20.22 -8.33
C ALA A 246 -3.90 -19.48 -7.86
N ALA A 247 -3.77 -18.26 -7.33
CA ALA A 247 -4.90 -17.42 -6.96
C ALA A 247 -5.76 -17.06 -8.17
N ARG A 248 -5.13 -16.70 -9.30
CA ARG A 248 -5.82 -16.41 -10.57
C ARG A 248 -6.59 -17.62 -11.07
N LYS A 249 -5.98 -18.80 -11.06
CA LYS A 249 -6.62 -20.05 -11.47
C LYS A 249 -7.84 -20.36 -10.58
N LYS A 250 -7.71 -20.29 -9.25
CA LYS A 250 -8.81 -20.54 -8.32
C LYS A 250 -9.95 -19.52 -8.48
N HIS A 251 -9.63 -18.25 -8.70
CA HIS A 251 -10.62 -17.21 -8.97
C HIS A 251 -11.40 -17.46 -10.27
N LEU A 252 -10.72 -17.88 -11.35
CA LEU A 252 -11.36 -18.28 -12.61
C LEU A 252 -12.21 -19.56 -12.47
N GLU A 253 -11.79 -20.52 -11.65
CA GLU A 253 -12.57 -21.72 -11.33
C GLU A 253 -13.86 -21.38 -10.57
N ALA A 254 -13.79 -20.50 -9.56
CA ALA A 254 -14.96 -20.03 -8.82
C ALA A 254 -15.93 -19.21 -9.70
N ALA A 255 -15.41 -18.37 -10.60
CA ALA A 255 -16.24 -17.65 -11.57
C ALA A 255 -17.01 -18.61 -12.51
N ARG A 256 -16.32 -19.62 -13.07
CA ARG A 256 -16.94 -20.65 -13.92
C ARG A 256 -17.96 -21.52 -13.17
N GLN A 257 -17.73 -21.82 -11.90
CA GLN A 257 -18.69 -22.57 -11.08
C GLN A 257 -20.03 -21.83 -10.95
N ARG A 258 -20.03 -20.49 -10.87
CA ARG A 258 -21.25 -19.67 -10.87
C ARG A 258 -21.99 -19.66 -12.21
N GLU A 259 -21.26 -19.69 -13.33
CA GLU A 259 -21.87 -19.79 -14.67
C GLU A 259 -22.56 -21.15 -14.88
N LEU A 260 -22.02 -22.20 -14.27
CA LEU A 260 -22.55 -23.57 -14.34
C LEU A 260 -23.69 -23.84 -13.35
N ASP A 261 -23.72 -23.12 -12.22
CA ASP A 261 -24.78 -23.22 -11.21
C ASP A 261 -25.32 -21.83 -10.79
N PRO A 262 -26.13 -21.19 -11.66
CA PRO A 262 -26.79 -19.93 -11.32
C PRO A 262 -27.88 -20.08 -10.25
N GLY A 263 -28.22 -21.31 -9.83
CA GLY A 263 -29.31 -21.61 -8.89
C GLY A 263 -28.87 -21.87 -7.44
N ALA A 264 -27.67 -22.39 -7.20
CA ALA A 264 -27.22 -22.74 -5.84
C ALA A 264 -26.96 -21.55 -4.91
N HIS A 265 -26.79 -20.34 -5.44
CA HIS A 265 -26.53 -19.10 -4.69
C HIS A 265 -27.47 -17.94 -5.04
N GLY A 266 -28.54 -18.21 -5.80
CA GLY A 266 -29.68 -17.31 -5.99
C GLY A 266 -30.79 -17.62 -4.97
N ASP A 267 -31.66 -16.65 -4.72
CA ASP A 267 -32.91 -16.80 -3.96
C ASP A 267 -32.81 -17.22 -2.47
N SER A 268 -32.13 -16.40 -1.67
CA SER A 268 -32.85 -15.89 -0.49
C SER A 268 -33.66 -14.67 -0.94
N PRO A 269 -35.00 -14.66 -0.81
CA PRO A 269 -35.83 -13.60 -1.38
C PRO A 269 -35.61 -12.27 -0.64
N LEU A 270 -34.83 -11.38 -1.25
CA LEU A 270 -34.75 -9.98 -0.88
C LEU A 270 -36.12 -9.32 -1.10
N PRO A 271 -36.73 -8.66 -0.09
CA PRO A 271 -37.98 -7.95 -0.29
C PRO A 271 -37.74 -6.64 -1.05
N SER A 272 -38.02 -6.65 -2.35
CA SER A 272 -38.04 -5.44 -3.17
C SER A 272 -39.20 -4.51 -2.79
N THR A 273 -38.89 -3.32 -2.27
CA THR A 273 -39.65 -2.10 -2.62
C THR A 273 -38.83 -0.83 -2.38
N THR A 274 -38.65 -0.07 -3.46
CA THR A 274 -38.17 1.32 -3.45
C THR A 274 -39.07 2.21 -2.58
N THR A 275 -38.49 2.95 -1.63
CA THR A 275 -38.73 4.38 -1.30
C THR A 275 -38.10 4.68 0.08
N ALA A 276 -37.23 5.68 0.17
CA ALA A 276 -36.69 6.17 1.45
C ALA A 276 -37.70 7.09 2.18
N PRO A 277 -37.63 7.34 3.51
CA PRO A 277 -36.79 6.72 4.57
C PRO A 277 -37.53 6.44 5.93
N HIS A 278 -37.46 5.24 6.52
CA HIS A 278 -37.92 5.02 7.91
C HIS A 278 -37.16 3.92 8.71
N LEU A 279 -36.82 4.24 9.98
CA LEU A 279 -36.56 3.33 11.12
C LEU A 279 -37.86 3.21 11.97
N PRO A 280 -38.06 2.27 12.95
CA PRO A 280 -37.14 1.35 13.66
C PRO A 280 -37.63 -0.14 13.57
N THR A 281 -37.19 -1.21 14.28
CA THR A 281 -36.98 -1.43 15.75
C THR A 281 -36.38 -2.85 16.00
N ALA A 282 -35.72 -3.09 17.14
CA ALA A 282 -35.37 -4.43 17.68
C ALA A 282 -36.51 -4.98 18.59
N PRO A 283 -36.47 -6.16 19.28
CA PRO A 283 -35.42 -7.20 19.39
C PRO A 283 -35.91 -8.69 19.35
N SER A 284 -35.02 -9.70 19.43
CA SER A 284 -35.12 -10.92 20.28
C SER A 284 -34.04 -12.00 20.01
N ALA A 285 -33.89 -12.95 20.95
CA ALA A 285 -32.80 -13.95 21.02
C ALA A 285 -33.23 -15.40 20.70
N GLY A 286 -32.28 -16.32 20.43
CA GLY A 286 -32.54 -17.76 20.25
C GLY A 286 -31.27 -18.65 20.21
N ARG A 287 -31.32 -19.85 20.81
CA ARG A 287 -30.20 -20.80 21.02
C ARG A 287 -30.11 -21.89 19.93
N GLY A 288 -28.93 -22.51 19.75
CA GLY A 288 -28.79 -23.97 20.01
C GLY A 288 -28.14 -24.91 18.96
N ALA A 289 -27.39 -25.90 19.50
CA ALA A 289 -26.89 -27.19 18.93
C ALA A 289 -25.85 -27.16 17.78
N THR A 290 -24.71 -27.90 17.72
CA THR A 290 -24.12 -29.16 18.27
C THR A 290 -24.30 -30.46 17.45
N VAL A 291 -23.19 -30.95 16.85
CA VAL A 291 -22.89 -32.31 16.33
C VAL A 291 -21.33 -32.45 16.39
N VAL A 292 -20.63 -33.22 17.25
CA VAL A 292 -20.49 -34.68 17.45
C VAL A 292 -19.91 -35.41 16.21
N GLY A 293 -18.58 -35.47 15.98
CA GLY A 293 -17.62 -36.52 16.43
C GLY A 293 -16.94 -37.20 15.20
N ASN A 294 -15.98 -38.16 15.22
CA ASN A 294 -15.00 -38.74 16.17
C ASN A 294 -14.13 -39.79 15.37
N PRO A 295 -13.08 -40.52 15.86
CA PRO A 295 -11.97 -40.24 16.80
C PRO A 295 -10.53 -40.75 16.40
N ALA A 296 -9.51 -40.30 17.16
CA ALA A 296 -8.29 -41.01 17.66
C ALA A 296 -7.08 -41.44 16.79
N GLY A 297 -5.86 -41.19 17.32
CA GLY A 297 -4.57 -41.77 16.89
C GLY A 297 -3.31 -41.09 17.47
N ASP A 298 -2.91 -41.45 18.71
CA ASP A 298 -1.68 -41.14 19.49
C ASP A 298 -0.77 -39.91 19.21
N GLY A 299 -0.49 -39.16 20.30
CA GLY A 299 0.20 -37.88 20.27
C GLY A 299 1.73 -37.94 20.10
N TRP A 300 2.21 -37.46 18.96
CA TRP A 300 3.59 -36.98 18.80
C TRP A 300 3.72 -35.55 19.35
N ASP A 301 4.84 -35.23 20.00
CA ASP A 301 5.10 -33.92 20.64
C ASP A 301 5.51 -32.83 19.61
N GLY A 302 4.79 -32.81 18.47
CA GLY A 302 5.09 -32.00 17.29
C GLY A 302 5.10 -30.49 17.57
N HIS A 303 4.18 -30.00 18.41
CA HIS A 303 4.11 -28.58 18.75
C HIS A 303 5.39 -28.05 19.41
N ARG A 304 6.04 -28.83 20.29
CA ARG A 304 7.33 -28.45 20.89
C ARG A 304 8.47 -28.39 19.89
N THR A 305 8.46 -29.24 18.86
CA THR A 305 9.47 -29.20 17.79
C THR A 305 9.22 -28.09 16.78
N LEU A 306 7.96 -27.71 16.54
CA LEU A 306 7.59 -26.56 15.70
C LEU A 306 7.92 -25.22 16.36
N ALA A 307 7.58 -25.02 17.64
CA ALA A 307 7.95 -23.81 18.39
C ALA A 307 9.47 -23.58 18.39
N ARG A 308 10.27 -24.65 18.60
CA ARG A 308 11.74 -24.58 18.51
C ARG A 308 12.24 -24.21 17.11
N ARG A 309 11.60 -24.71 16.04
CA ARG A 309 11.95 -24.36 14.65
C ARG A 309 11.60 -22.92 14.30
N ARG A 310 10.46 -22.39 14.79
CA ARG A 310 10.10 -20.97 14.68
C ARG A 310 11.17 -20.09 15.31
N GLU A 311 11.59 -20.41 16.54
CA GLU A 311 12.58 -19.60 17.25
C GLU A 311 13.97 -19.65 16.59
N GLN A 312 14.36 -20.79 16.02
CA GLN A 312 15.59 -20.89 15.19
C GLN A 312 15.53 -20.00 13.94
N ALA A 313 14.38 -19.98 13.24
CA ALA A 313 14.18 -19.08 12.11
C ALA A 313 14.15 -17.60 12.55
N ARG A 314 13.56 -17.29 13.71
CA ARG A 314 13.58 -15.95 14.32
C ARG A 314 14.99 -15.45 14.61
N GLY A 315 15.83 -16.27 15.23
CA GLY A 315 17.22 -15.91 15.50
C GLY A 315 17.99 -15.56 14.22
N LEU A 316 17.82 -16.36 13.17
CA LEU A 316 18.45 -16.10 11.86
C LEU A 316 17.87 -14.86 11.15
N HIS A 317 16.57 -14.62 11.28
CA HIS A 317 15.93 -13.42 10.74
C HIS A 317 16.49 -12.16 11.42
N GLN A 318 16.58 -12.16 12.75
CA GLN A 318 17.18 -11.06 13.52
C GLN A 318 18.66 -10.86 13.16
N GLU A 319 19.44 -11.94 13.00
CA GLU A 319 20.84 -11.89 12.56
C GLU A 319 20.97 -11.17 11.19
N MET A 320 20.12 -11.53 10.22
CA MET A 320 20.16 -10.93 8.87
C MET A 320 19.64 -9.49 8.87
N THR A 321 18.59 -9.18 9.64
CA THR A 321 18.09 -7.81 9.81
C THR A 321 19.14 -6.91 10.46
N MET A 322 19.86 -7.40 11.49
CA MET A 322 20.99 -6.66 12.08
C MET A 322 22.16 -6.50 11.11
N LYS A 323 22.43 -7.49 10.24
CA LYS A 323 23.45 -7.37 9.19
C LYS A 323 23.08 -6.36 8.08
N VAL A 324 21.80 -6.18 7.78
CA VAL A 324 21.34 -5.08 6.90
C VAL A 324 21.47 -3.76 7.65
N ALA A 325 20.95 -3.68 8.88
CA ALA A 325 21.00 -2.48 9.70
C ALA A 325 22.42 -2.02 10.04
N SER A 326 23.45 -2.89 10.04
CA SER A 326 24.83 -2.44 10.17
C SER A 326 25.27 -1.56 8.99
N TYR A 327 24.73 -1.73 7.79
CA TYR A 327 24.94 -0.78 6.69
C TYR A 327 24.14 0.52 6.88
N ASP A 328 23.05 0.52 7.65
CA ASP A 328 22.28 1.73 7.98
C ASP A 328 22.86 2.53 9.17
N MET A 329 23.66 1.88 10.03
CA MET A 329 24.15 2.43 11.31
C MET A 329 25.68 2.59 11.40
N ASP A 330 26.48 1.73 10.75
CA ASP A 330 27.95 1.87 10.73
C ASP A 330 28.37 2.79 9.59
N PHE A 331 28.85 3.97 9.94
CA PHE A 331 29.23 4.99 8.97
C PHE A 331 30.51 4.64 8.18
N ASP A 332 31.40 3.79 8.71
CA ASP A 332 32.52 3.26 7.91
C ASP A 332 32.00 2.33 6.81
N LEU A 333 31.02 1.48 7.11
CA LEU A 333 30.38 0.62 6.11
C LEU A 333 29.64 1.46 5.05
N GLN A 334 28.94 2.53 5.41
CA GLN A 334 28.29 3.43 4.43
C GLN A 334 29.28 4.08 3.49
N LEU A 335 30.37 4.64 4.03
CA LEU A 335 31.41 5.30 3.21
C LEU A 335 32.18 4.30 2.34
N LYS A 336 32.35 3.07 2.81
CA LYS A 336 33.08 2.01 2.10
C LYS A 336 32.24 1.29 1.05
N TYR A 337 30.94 1.18 1.27
CA TYR A 337 29.99 0.47 0.43
C TYR A 337 28.76 1.33 0.09
N PRO A 338 28.94 2.52 -0.51
CA PRO A 338 27.90 3.53 -0.71
C PRO A 338 26.74 3.07 -1.60
N GLN A 339 26.94 1.99 -2.37
CA GLN A 339 25.95 1.42 -3.27
C GLN A 339 25.06 0.35 -2.60
N PHE A 340 25.21 0.07 -1.31
CA PHE A 340 24.42 -0.96 -0.61
C PHE A 340 22.90 -0.68 -0.63
N HIS A 341 22.50 0.59 -0.79
CA HIS A 341 21.10 1.00 -0.94
C HIS A 341 20.72 1.37 -2.38
N ASN A 342 21.63 1.20 -3.35
CA ASN A 342 21.39 1.52 -4.74
C ASN A 342 20.48 0.47 -5.41
N ARG A 343 19.18 0.79 -5.53
CA ARG A 343 18.16 -0.09 -6.10
C ARG A 343 18.25 -0.33 -7.62
N ASP A 344 19.19 0.32 -8.31
CA ASP A 344 19.56 -0.06 -9.68
C ASP A 344 20.31 -1.39 -9.72
N ILE A 345 20.98 -1.77 -8.62
CA ILE A 345 21.65 -3.07 -8.46
C ILE A 345 20.57 -4.15 -8.23
N PRO A 346 20.46 -5.18 -9.09
CA PRO A 346 19.45 -6.24 -8.96
C PRO A 346 19.51 -6.96 -7.61
N GLU A 347 20.71 -7.20 -7.09
CA GLU A 347 20.96 -7.91 -5.83
C GLU A 347 20.49 -7.11 -4.61
N VAL A 348 20.65 -5.78 -4.61
CA VAL A 348 20.08 -4.88 -3.59
C VAL A 348 18.55 -4.95 -3.62
N ARG A 349 17.96 -4.91 -4.81
CA ARG A 349 16.50 -5.02 -4.99
C ARG A 349 15.94 -6.38 -4.56
N ALA A 350 16.69 -7.46 -4.79
CA ALA A 350 16.33 -8.81 -4.36
C ALA A 350 16.40 -8.95 -2.82
N MET A 351 17.44 -8.40 -2.19
CA MET A 351 17.56 -8.31 -0.73
C MET A 351 16.38 -7.55 -0.12
N ASP A 352 16.07 -6.38 -0.65
CA ASP A 352 14.94 -5.55 -0.24
C ASP A 352 13.58 -6.27 -0.31
N GLY A 353 13.40 -7.13 -1.32
CA GLY A 353 12.18 -7.93 -1.49
C GLY A 353 12.12 -9.13 -0.55
N ALA A 354 13.26 -9.80 -0.34
CA ALA A 354 13.35 -10.96 0.55
C ALA A 354 13.25 -10.56 2.04
N ALA A 355 13.82 -9.40 2.42
CA ALA A 355 13.67 -8.82 3.75
C ALA A 355 12.20 -8.59 4.12
N ARG A 356 11.42 -8.01 3.20
CA ARG A 356 9.97 -7.82 3.37
C ARG A 356 9.27 -9.15 3.54
N ARG A 357 9.49 -10.12 2.64
CA ARG A 357 8.86 -11.45 2.76
C ARG A 357 9.18 -12.13 4.10
N ALA A 358 10.40 -12.02 4.62
CA ALA A 358 10.76 -12.58 5.92
C ALA A 358 10.05 -11.88 7.09
N ALA A 359 9.83 -10.56 7.00
CA ALA A 359 9.02 -9.80 7.96
C ALA A 359 7.52 -10.16 7.85
N ASP A 360 6.97 -10.18 6.63
CA ASP A 360 5.58 -10.53 6.34
C ASP A 360 5.24 -11.92 6.93
N GLU A 361 6.10 -12.92 6.72
CA GLU A 361 5.94 -14.28 7.25
C GLU A 361 6.16 -14.38 8.77
N TRP A 362 6.99 -13.51 9.36
CA TRP A 362 7.14 -13.44 10.82
C TRP A 362 5.87 -12.93 11.50
N ASP A 363 5.30 -11.84 10.98
CA ASP A 363 4.11 -11.19 11.50
C ASP A 363 2.89 -12.13 11.51
N LEU A 364 2.82 -13.07 10.55
CA LEU A 364 1.80 -14.13 10.52
C LEU A 364 1.88 -15.09 11.71
N ILE A 365 3.08 -15.35 12.26
CA ILE A 365 3.32 -16.45 13.22
C ILE A 365 3.81 -16.01 14.61
N GLU A 366 4.18 -14.75 14.80
CA GLU A 366 4.66 -14.23 16.10
C GLU A 366 3.59 -14.37 17.18
N SER A 367 2.34 -14.00 16.86
CA SER A 367 1.22 -14.02 17.80
C SER A 367 0.53 -15.38 17.93
N VAL A 368 0.91 -16.38 17.12
CA VAL A 368 0.30 -17.72 17.13
C VAL A 368 0.81 -18.51 18.35
N PRO A 369 -0.09 -18.99 19.25
CA PRO A 369 0.31 -19.83 20.37
C PRO A 369 0.93 -21.15 19.89
N ASP A 370 1.95 -21.66 20.59
CA ASP A 370 2.72 -22.86 20.18
C ASP A 370 1.86 -24.10 19.88
N ARG A 371 0.75 -24.25 20.60
CA ARG A 371 -0.26 -25.31 20.43
C ARG A 371 -1.12 -25.19 19.14
N GLN A 372 -0.99 -24.08 18.42
CA GLN A 372 -1.72 -23.75 17.19
C GLN A 372 -0.80 -23.56 15.98
N LEU A 373 0.53 -23.57 16.16
CA LEU A 373 1.49 -23.58 15.06
C LEU A 373 1.32 -24.84 14.21
N THR A 374 1.16 -24.68 12.90
CA THR A 374 1.21 -25.79 11.95
C THR A 374 2.65 -26.02 11.45
N ALA A 375 2.88 -27.16 10.80
CA ALA A 375 4.17 -27.46 10.20
C ALA A 375 4.48 -26.56 8.99
N ASP A 376 3.44 -26.16 8.25
CA ASP A 376 3.53 -25.39 7.02
C ASP A 376 3.85 -23.92 7.33
N ASP A 377 3.22 -23.31 8.35
CA ASP A 377 3.54 -21.93 8.79
C ASP A 377 5.04 -21.78 9.11
N VAL A 378 5.59 -22.73 9.86
CA VAL A 378 6.99 -22.74 10.29
C VAL A 378 7.93 -23.06 9.11
N ALA A 379 7.47 -23.81 8.12
CA ALA A 379 8.22 -24.09 6.90
C ALA A 379 8.28 -22.86 5.97
N SER A 380 7.15 -22.17 5.75
CA SER A 380 7.06 -20.95 4.93
C SER A 380 7.93 -19.84 5.49
N TYR A 381 7.81 -19.55 6.80
CA TYR A 381 8.66 -18.55 7.45
C TYR A 381 10.15 -18.91 7.34
N ARG A 382 10.51 -20.17 7.62
CA ARG A 382 11.90 -20.62 7.47
C ARG A 382 12.41 -20.44 6.03
N GLN A 383 11.60 -20.80 5.03
CA GLN A 383 11.96 -20.64 3.62
C GLN A 383 12.16 -19.16 3.24
N ALA A 384 11.33 -18.27 3.77
CA ALA A 384 11.48 -16.83 3.58
C ALA A 384 12.76 -16.26 4.23
N VAL A 385 13.08 -16.70 5.46
CA VAL A 385 14.32 -16.32 6.16
C VAL A 385 15.56 -16.88 5.47
N ASP A 386 15.53 -18.14 5.01
CA ASP A 386 16.62 -18.73 4.23
C ASP A 386 16.81 -17.98 2.89
N ALA A 387 15.73 -17.57 2.23
CA ALA A 387 15.80 -16.72 1.03
C ALA A 387 16.36 -15.31 1.32
N PHE A 388 15.96 -14.68 2.43
CA PHE A 388 16.49 -13.39 2.88
C PHE A 388 18.00 -13.48 3.16
N LYS A 389 18.45 -14.52 3.87
CA LYS A 389 19.87 -14.81 4.09
C LYS A 389 20.65 -14.87 2.78
N GLN A 390 20.17 -15.64 1.79
CA GLN A 390 20.86 -15.75 0.50
C GLN A 390 20.91 -14.39 -0.22
N ALA A 391 19.83 -13.61 -0.18
CA ALA A 391 19.79 -12.30 -0.82
C ALA A 391 20.71 -11.27 -0.14
N VAL A 392 20.82 -11.27 1.20
CA VAL A 392 21.79 -10.45 1.95
C VAL A 392 23.23 -10.83 1.59
N LEU A 393 23.55 -12.13 1.51
CA LEU A 393 24.89 -12.58 1.12
C LEU A 393 25.23 -12.23 -0.34
N ALA A 394 24.28 -12.35 -1.26
CA ALA A 394 24.46 -11.95 -2.65
C ALA A 394 24.65 -10.42 -2.80
N CYS A 395 23.86 -9.63 -2.07
CA CYS A 395 24.00 -8.17 -2.02
C CYS A 395 25.37 -7.74 -1.46
N ASP A 396 25.74 -8.25 -0.28
CA ASP A 396 27.03 -8.01 0.40
C ASP A 396 28.22 -8.35 -0.51
N ALA A 397 28.19 -9.51 -1.18
CA ALA A 397 29.21 -9.89 -2.15
C ALA A 397 29.23 -8.98 -3.39
N ARG A 398 28.07 -8.60 -3.92
CA ARG A 398 27.96 -7.76 -5.12
C ARG A 398 28.45 -6.34 -4.88
N VAL A 399 28.05 -5.73 -3.78
CA VAL A 399 28.43 -4.35 -3.42
C VAL A 399 29.93 -4.28 -3.12
N ARG A 400 30.52 -5.30 -2.48
CA ARG A 400 31.99 -5.44 -2.34
C ARG A 400 32.72 -5.58 -3.67
N LEU A 401 32.13 -6.28 -4.64
CA LEU A 401 32.72 -6.50 -5.97
C LEU A 401 32.64 -5.25 -6.85
N ILE A 402 31.54 -4.48 -6.78
CA ILE A 402 31.37 -3.23 -7.51
C ILE A 402 32.20 -2.11 -6.87
N GLY A 403 32.17 -2.00 -5.53
CA GLY A 403 32.83 -0.93 -4.79
C GLY A 403 32.35 0.44 -5.26
N ASP A 404 33.29 1.26 -5.73
CA ASP A 404 33.02 2.60 -6.26
C ASP A 404 32.69 2.62 -7.78
N SER A 405 32.66 1.45 -8.44
CA SER A 405 32.43 1.38 -9.89
C SER A 405 31.04 1.87 -10.28
N GLY A 406 30.99 2.78 -11.26
CA GLY A 406 29.75 3.38 -11.76
C GLY A 406 29.26 4.61 -10.97
N ILE A 407 30.01 5.06 -9.96
CA ILE A 407 29.89 6.39 -9.34
C ILE A 407 30.58 7.42 -10.27
N SER A 408 30.06 8.64 -10.37
CA SER A 408 30.68 9.69 -11.20
C SER A 408 31.91 10.31 -10.51
N ASP A 409 32.88 10.82 -11.28
CA ASP A 409 34.10 11.45 -10.73
C ASP A 409 33.81 12.59 -9.72
N ALA A 410 32.68 13.29 -9.88
CA ALA A 410 32.27 14.36 -8.99
C ALA A 410 31.70 13.83 -7.66
N GLU A 411 31.07 12.65 -7.66
CA GLU A 411 30.61 11.97 -6.46
C GLU A 411 31.76 11.25 -5.78
N LEU A 412 32.68 10.65 -6.55
CA LEU A 412 33.87 9.99 -6.03
C LEU A 412 34.77 10.97 -5.26
N ARG A 413 35.02 12.17 -5.79
CA ARG A 413 35.76 13.24 -5.06
C ARG A 413 35.06 13.67 -3.77
N ASP A 414 33.72 13.80 -3.80
CA ASP A 414 32.95 14.15 -2.61
C ASP A 414 32.98 13.01 -1.57
N LEU A 415 32.93 11.75 -2.01
CA LEU A 415 33.02 10.55 -1.19
C LEU A 415 34.42 10.36 -0.58
N GLU A 416 35.49 10.59 -1.35
CA GLU A 416 36.87 10.64 -0.86
C GLU A 416 37.05 11.74 0.19
N THR A 417 36.45 12.91 -0.05
CA THR A 417 36.42 14.01 0.93
C THR A 417 35.69 13.59 2.22
N ALA A 418 34.55 12.92 2.10
CA ALA A 418 33.80 12.39 3.25
C ALA A 418 34.57 11.31 4.02
N ARG A 419 35.22 10.36 3.32
CA ARG A 419 36.13 9.35 3.88
C ARG A 419 37.29 10.00 4.66
N GLY A 420 37.89 11.05 4.11
CA GLY A 420 38.94 11.83 4.78
C GLY A 420 38.44 12.54 6.04
N LEU A 421 37.32 13.26 5.95
CA LEU A 421 36.73 13.96 7.09
C LEU A 421 36.33 13.00 8.22
N PHE A 422 35.68 11.88 7.89
CA PHE A 422 35.31 10.86 8.88
C PHE A 422 36.53 10.29 9.61
N ARG A 423 37.62 9.97 8.88
CA ARG A 423 38.87 9.53 9.48
C ARG A 423 39.44 10.54 10.49
N HIS A 424 39.31 11.84 10.25
CA HIS A 424 39.73 12.88 11.20
C HIS A 424 38.80 13.02 12.42
N ILE A 425 37.50 12.73 12.28
CA ILE A 425 36.54 12.67 13.40
C ILE A 425 36.83 11.47 14.30
N SER A 426 37.13 10.31 13.72
CA SER A 426 37.42 9.07 14.45
C SER A 426 38.80 9.01 15.08
N ASP A 427 39.70 9.94 14.77
CA ASP A 427 41.05 10.00 15.34
C ASP A 427 41.02 10.70 16.72
N PRO A 428 41.30 9.99 17.83
CA PRO A 428 41.24 10.56 19.18
C PRO A 428 42.37 11.56 19.47
N ALA A 429 43.37 11.68 18.59
CA ALA A 429 44.39 12.73 18.71
C ALA A 429 43.86 14.14 18.34
N ASN A 430 42.72 14.23 17.65
CA ASN A 430 42.15 15.52 17.26
C ASN A 430 41.33 16.15 18.40
N PRO A 431 41.55 17.44 18.73
CA PRO A 431 40.75 18.16 19.71
C PRO A 431 39.26 18.11 19.37
N GLU A 432 38.40 18.02 20.39
CA GLU A 432 36.94 17.93 20.24
C GLU A 432 36.36 19.05 19.37
N GLN A 433 36.80 20.29 19.56
CA GLN A 433 36.39 21.45 18.75
C GLN A 433 36.75 21.31 17.26
N LEU A 434 37.84 20.60 16.95
CA LEU A 434 38.26 20.33 15.57
C LEU A 434 37.49 19.15 14.98
N ARG A 435 37.20 18.11 15.79
CA ARG A 435 36.31 17.00 15.40
C ARG A 435 34.89 17.49 15.09
N GLU A 436 34.38 18.47 15.84
CA GLU A 436 33.08 19.11 15.56
C GLU A 436 33.08 19.89 14.23
N GLN A 437 34.16 20.62 13.92
CA GLN A 437 34.29 21.30 12.62
C GLN A 437 34.34 20.30 11.45
N TYR A 438 35.05 19.17 11.61
CA TYR A 438 35.05 18.10 10.61
C TYR A 438 33.69 17.42 10.48
N ARG A 439 32.94 17.23 11.59
CA ARG A 439 31.57 16.68 11.60
C ARG A 439 30.59 17.59 10.85
N ALA A 440 30.58 18.89 11.13
CA ALA A 440 29.76 19.86 10.41
C ALA A 440 30.08 19.87 8.90
N ARG A 441 31.38 19.81 8.54
CA ARG A 441 31.80 19.76 7.13
C ARG A 441 31.47 18.42 6.46
N LEU A 442 31.52 17.32 7.19
CA LEU A 442 31.12 15.99 6.70
C LEU A 442 29.64 15.98 6.35
N VAL A 443 28.76 16.46 7.24
CA VAL A 443 27.31 16.58 6.99
C VAL A 443 27.02 17.42 5.74
N GLU A 444 27.71 18.54 5.54
CA GLU A 444 27.57 19.36 4.33
C GLU A 444 27.94 18.60 3.03
N VAL A 445 29.06 17.85 3.05
CA VAL A 445 29.51 17.05 1.91
C VAL A 445 28.53 15.91 1.61
N LEU A 446 28.04 15.20 2.63
CA LEU A 446 27.08 14.11 2.47
C LEU A 446 25.74 14.62 1.93
N ARG A 447 25.21 15.73 2.47
CA ARG A 447 24.00 16.40 1.95
C ARG A 447 24.19 16.84 0.49
N ARG A 448 25.39 17.26 0.08
CA ARG A 448 25.71 17.58 -1.34
C ARG A 448 25.71 16.35 -2.25
N ILE A 449 26.11 15.18 -1.75
CA ILE A 449 26.04 13.92 -2.49
C ILE A 449 24.57 13.48 -2.61
N ASP A 450 23.84 13.43 -1.50
CA ASP A 450 22.47 12.91 -1.43
C ASP A 450 21.45 13.78 -2.20
N SER A 451 21.67 15.11 -2.23
CA SER A 451 20.84 16.04 -3.03
C SER A 451 21.18 16.10 -4.53
N ARG A 452 22.19 15.35 -5.00
CA ARG A 452 22.62 15.38 -6.40
C ARG A 452 21.65 14.58 -7.29
N PRO A 453 21.00 15.20 -8.30
CA PRO A 453 20.06 14.49 -9.17
C PRO A 453 20.72 13.33 -9.91
N GLY A 454 20.15 12.13 -9.78
CA GLY A 454 20.69 10.90 -10.37
C GLY A 454 21.85 10.26 -9.61
N SER A 455 22.12 10.68 -8.36
CA SER A 455 23.16 10.07 -7.54
C SER A 455 22.96 8.58 -7.34
N ARG A 456 24.06 7.82 -7.47
CA ARG A 456 24.15 6.38 -7.15
C ARG A 456 24.66 6.11 -5.74
N VAL A 457 24.98 7.16 -5.01
CA VAL A 457 25.36 7.15 -3.59
C VAL A 457 24.23 7.78 -2.80
N SER A 458 23.67 7.03 -1.86
CA SER A 458 22.61 7.49 -0.97
C SER A 458 22.96 7.15 0.47
N PHE A 459 22.83 8.11 1.38
CA PHE A 459 23.05 7.90 2.81
C PHE A 459 21.71 7.80 3.53
N THR A 460 21.63 7.05 4.64
CA THR A 460 20.38 6.97 5.38
C THR A 460 20.12 8.29 6.11
N PRO A 461 18.87 8.80 6.15
CA PRO A 461 18.54 9.96 6.98
C PRO A 461 18.87 9.73 8.45
N GLN A 462 18.84 8.48 8.92
CA GLN A 462 19.20 8.10 10.28
C GLN A 462 20.72 8.22 10.54
N GLY A 463 21.57 7.78 9.61
CA GLY A 463 23.02 7.97 9.70
C GLY A 463 23.43 9.45 9.65
N LEU A 464 22.76 10.25 8.82
CA LEU A 464 22.93 11.71 8.80
C LEU A 464 22.51 12.37 10.12
N LEU A 465 21.34 12.01 10.67
CA LEU A 465 20.86 12.53 11.95
C LEU A 465 21.74 12.11 13.13
N ALA A 466 22.27 10.88 13.13
CA ALA A 466 23.22 10.41 14.15
C ALA A 466 24.59 11.13 14.07
N LEU A 467 25.03 11.53 12.87
CA LEU A 467 26.19 12.40 12.70
C LEU A 467 25.91 13.84 13.15
N GLU A 468 24.72 14.37 12.87
CA GLU A 468 24.28 15.70 13.30
C GLU A 468 24.07 15.82 14.83
N ALA A 469 23.65 14.74 15.49
CA ALA A 469 23.57 14.61 16.95
C ALA A 469 24.95 14.33 17.61
N GLY A 470 25.97 14.00 16.81
CA GLY A 470 27.32 13.66 17.27
C GLY A 470 27.50 12.20 17.73
N GLU A 471 26.42 11.44 17.83
CA GLU A 471 26.34 10.07 18.35
C GLU A 471 27.07 9.03 17.47
N GLY A 472 27.14 9.26 16.15
CA GLY A 472 27.66 8.29 15.17
C GLY A 472 29.17 8.00 15.22
N ALA A 473 29.95 8.61 16.12
CA ALA A 473 31.41 8.46 16.16
C ALA A 473 31.93 7.46 17.22
N GLU A 474 31.15 7.19 18.28
CA GLU A 474 31.63 6.42 19.45
C GLU A 474 31.16 4.95 19.48
N GLY A 475 30.18 4.58 18.65
CA GLY A 475 29.52 3.27 18.71
C GLY A 475 30.32 2.04 18.22
N SER A 476 31.54 2.19 17.70
CA SER A 476 32.24 1.08 17.01
C SER A 476 32.93 0.06 17.93
N LYS A 477 32.96 0.25 19.26
CA LYS A 477 33.64 -0.67 20.20
C LYS A 477 33.00 -0.80 21.59
N THR A 478 32.00 -1.66 21.72
CA THR A 478 31.89 -2.59 22.86
C THR A 478 31.20 -3.89 22.39
N PRO A 479 31.60 -5.07 22.91
CA PRO A 479 31.21 -6.39 22.36
C PRO A 479 29.81 -6.85 22.76
#